data_AF-A0A831RTM1-F1
#
_entry.id   AF-A0A831RTM1-F1
#
_cell.length_a   1.000
_cell.length_b   1.000
_cell.length_c   1.000
_cell.angle_alpha   90.00
_cell.angle_beta   90.00
_cell.angle_gamma   90.00
#
_symmetry.space_group_name_H-M   'P 1'
#
loop_
_entity.id
_entity.type
_entity.pdbx_description
1 polymer ?
#
loop_
_entity_poly.entity_id
_entity_poly.type
_entity_poly.pdbx_seq_one_letter_code
_entity_poly.pdbx_strand_id
1 'polypeptide(L)'
;MDLLTKQQQALYDAFYESTHENTHLDEKTEILVGLSAAVAMNCNPCTSYYLRLAKQSSIAKGEISETLAKVMAVAAGQKRLQFQEVLDEYDIDF
;
A
#
# COMPACT_ATOMS: atom_id res chain seq x y z
N MET A 1 -18.88 8.26 16.63
CA MET A 1 -18.16 7.45 17.64
C MET A 1 -16.71 7.76 17.42
N ASP A 2 -16.09 8.48 18.34
CA ASP A 2 -14.69 8.87 18.18
C ASP A 2 -13.84 7.63 18.50
N LEU A 3 -13.13 7.11 17.49
CA LEU A 3 -12.29 5.91 17.61
C LEU A 3 -11.01 6.18 18.40
N LEU A 4 -10.60 7.45 18.48
CA LEU A 4 -9.42 7.95 19.19
C LEU A 4 -9.80 9.12 20.10
N THR A 5 -8.91 9.49 21.03
CA THR A 5 -9.08 10.75 21.77
C THR A 5 -9.00 11.94 20.80
N LYS A 6 -9.62 13.07 21.16
CA LYS A 6 -9.64 14.28 20.31
C LYS A 6 -8.23 14.74 19.89
N GLN A 7 -7.26 14.70 20.80
CA GLN A 7 -5.88 15.08 20.50
C GLN A 7 -5.25 14.12 19.47
N GLN A 8 -5.42 12.81 19.66
CA GLN A 8 -4.85 11.81 18.76
C GLN A 8 -5.52 11.85 17.39
N GLN A 9 -6.84 12.03 17.32
CA GLN A 9 -7.57 12.17 16.06
C GLN A 9 -7.08 13.38 15.27
N ALA A 10 -6.97 14.55 15.92
CA ALA A 10 -6.49 15.76 15.24
C ALA A 10 -5.06 15.62 14.69
N LEU A 11 -4.16 14.96 15.43
CA LEU A 11 -2.80 14.70 14.98
C LEU A 11 -2.76 13.69 13.82
N TYR A 12 -3.59 12.64 13.89
CA TYR A 12 -3.71 11.65 12.82
C TYR A 12 -4.26 12.27 11.54
N ASP A 13 -5.35 13.04 11.63
CA ASP A 13 -5.98 13.69 10.48
C ASP A 13 -5.01 14.66 9.82
N ALA A 14 -4.31 15.49 10.60
CA ALA A 14 -3.31 16.42 10.06
C ALA A 14 -2.19 15.69 9.31
N PHE A 15 -1.68 14.60 9.86
CA PHE A 15 -0.69 13.77 9.17
C PHE A 15 -1.26 13.15 7.89
N TYR A 16 -2.42 12.50 7.98
CA TYR A 16 -3.08 11.85 6.84
C TYR A 16 -3.33 12.81 5.69
N GLU A 17 -3.90 13.99 5.95
CA GLU A 17 -4.16 15.00 4.92
C GLU A 17 -2.85 15.48 4.28
N SER A 18 -1.81 15.73 5.08
CA SER A 18 -0.51 16.15 4.54
C SER A 18 0.13 15.12 3.58
N THR A 19 -0.26 13.85 3.63
CA THR A 19 0.25 12.84 2.68
C THR A 19 -0.31 12.97 1.26
N HIS A 20 -1.40 13.74 1.07
CA HIS A 20 -1.98 14.04 -0.24
C HIS A 20 -1.39 15.32 -0.87
N GLU A 21 -0.61 16.09 -0.11
CA GLU A 21 0.06 17.31 -0.59
C GLU A 21 1.53 17.02 -0.92
N ASN A 22 1.76 16.40 -2.08
CA ASN A 22 3.09 15.94 -2.46
C ASN A 22 4.00 17.04 -3.05
N THR A 23 5.23 17.12 -2.57
CA THR A 23 6.28 18.02 -3.12
C THR A 23 7.12 17.38 -4.22
N HIS A 24 7.24 16.04 -4.21
CA HIS A 24 8.19 15.31 -5.05
C HIS A 24 7.54 14.24 -5.94
N LEU A 25 6.36 13.75 -5.56
CA LEU A 25 5.60 12.80 -6.37
C LEU A 25 4.55 13.57 -7.15
N ASP A 26 4.41 13.25 -8.44
CA ASP A 26 3.24 13.70 -9.18
C ASP A 26 1.98 12.91 -8.74
N GLU A 27 0.82 13.48 -9.04
CA GLU A 27 -0.49 12.92 -8.65
C GLU A 27 -0.64 11.44 -9.10
N LYS A 28 -0.20 11.13 -10.32
CA LYS A 28 -0.29 9.77 -10.84
C LYS A 28 0.54 8.79 -10.02
N THR A 29 1.78 9.17 -9.71
CA THR A 29 2.71 8.34 -8.94
C THR A 29 2.21 8.16 -7.53
N GLU A 30 1.72 9.22 -6.89
CA GLU A 30 1.07 9.15 -5.57
C GLU A 30 -0.06 8.12 -5.57
N ILE A 31 -1.00 8.21 -6.53
CA ILE A 31 -2.16 7.30 -6.59
C ILE A 31 -1.71 5.85 -6.76
N LEU A 32 -0.73 5.58 -7.62
CA LEU A 32 -0.21 4.23 -7.84
C LEU A 32 0.52 3.68 -6.61
N VAL A 33 1.31 4.52 -5.92
CA VAL A 33 1.98 4.15 -4.66
C VAL A 33 0.95 3.89 -3.56
N GLY A 34 -0.05 4.74 -3.42
CA GLY A 34 -1.15 4.58 -2.47
C GLY A 34 -1.97 3.31 -2.74
N LEU A 35 -2.27 3.01 -4.01
CA LEU A 35 -2.90 1.75 -4.40
C LEU A 35 -2.03 0.55 -4.03
N SER A 36 -0.73 0.59 -4.32
CA SER A 36 0.21 -0.47 -3.94
C SER A 36 0.20 -0.72 -2.43
N ALA A 37 0.27 0.35 -1.63
CA ALA A 37 0.24 0.26 -0.16
C ALA A 37 -1.10 -0.30 0.35
N ALA A 38 -2.22 0.15 -0.21
CA ALA A 38 -3.56 -0.34 0.17
C ALA A 38 -3.73 -1.85 -0.09
N VAL A 39 -3.26 -2.34 -1.24
CA VAL A 39 -3.32 -3.77 -1.59
C VAL A 39 -2.36 -4.57 -0.70
N ALA A 40 -1.13 -4.10 -0.50
CA ALA A 40 -0.15 -4.78 0.35
C ALA A 40 -0.63 -4.94 1.81
N MET A 41 -1.39 -3.96 2.31
CA MET A 41 -2.00 -3.99 3.64
C MET A 41 -3.35 -4.73 3.71
N ASN A 42 -3.81 -5.34 2.60
CA ASN A 42 -5.13 -5.97 2.48
C ASN A 42 -6.30 -5.04 2.91
N CYS A 43 -6.19 -3.74 2.63
CA CYS A 43 -7.24 -2.77 2.99
C CYS A 43 -8.24 -2.60 1.84
N ASN A 44 -9.38 -3.29 1.90
CA ASN A 44 -10.46 -3.17 0.90
C ASN A 44 -10.99 -1.74 0.69
N PRO A 45 -11.37 -0.97 1.75
CA PRO A 45 -11.87 0.39 1.55
C PRO A 45 -10.79 1.32 0.96
N CYS A 46 -9.54 1.18 1.38
CA CYS A 46 -8.41 1.94 0.83
C CYS A 46 -8.16 1.60 -0.64
N THR A 47 -8.17 0.31 -1.00
CA THR A 47 -8.01 -0.15 -2.39
C THR A 47 -9.12 0.43 -3.26
N SER A 48 -10.36 0.41 -2.78
CA SER A 48 -11.51 0.99 -3.46
C SER A 48 -11.38 2.50 -3.66
N TYR A 49 -10.83 3.22 -2.67
CA TYR A 49 -10.55 4.65 -2.76
C TYR A 49 -9.53 4.97 -3.85
N TYR A 50 -8.36 4.33 -3.83
CA TYR A 50 -7.32 4.60 -4.84
C TYR A 50 -7.72 4.15 -6.25
N LEU A 51 -8.50 3.08 -6.41
CA LEU A 51 -9.05 2.70 -7.72
C LEU A 51 -10.03 3.74 -8.27
N ARG A 52 -10.81 4.41 -7.41
CA ARG A 52 -11.68 5.51 -7.84
C ARG A 52 -10.87 6.73 -8.27
N LEU A 53 -9.84 7.11 -7.50
CA LEU A 53 -8.94 8.19 -7.87
C LEU A 53 -8.23 7.89 -9.20
N ALA A 54 -7.66 6.68 -9.36
CA ALA A 54 -7.02 6.27 -10.59
C ALA A 54 -7.94 6.37 -11.81
N LYS A 55 -9.23 6.01 -11.64
CA LYS A 55 -10.23 6.19 -12.70
C LYS A 55 -10.53 7.66 -13.00
N GLN A 56 -10.60 8.51 -11.99
CA GLN A 56 -10.84 9.95 -12.15
C GLN A 56 -9.66 10.65 -12.84
N SER A 57 -8.44 10.31 -12.47
CA SER A 57 -7.20 10.84 -13.08
C SER A 57 -6.80 10.14 -14.39
N SER A 58 -7.71 9.33 -14.97
CA SER A 58 -7.53 8.64 -16.26
C SER A 58 -6.26 7.77 -16.35
N ILE A 59 -5.82 7.21 -15.22
CA ILE A 59 -4.69 6.28 -15.15
C ILE A 59 -5.02 5.01 -15.95
N ALA A 60 -4.06 4.54 -16.74
CA ALA A 60 -4.31 3.42 -17.63
C ALA A 60 -4.51 2.12 -16.84
N LYS A 61 -5.39 1.23 -17.34
CA LYS A 61 -5.55 -0.12 -16.77
C LYS A 61 -4.23 -0.90 -16.75
N GLY A 62 -3.33 -0.65 -17.70
CA GLY A 62 -1.99 -1.23 -17.74
C GLY A 62 -1.17 -0.85 -16.50
N GLU A 63 -1.11 0.43 -16.16
CA GLU A 63 -0.38 0.93 -14.98
C GLU A 63 -0.94 0.33 -13.67
N ILE A 64 -2.27 0.22 -13.54
CA ILE A 64 -2.92 -0.45 -12.40
C ILE A 64 -2.52 -1.93 -12.33
N SER A 65 -2.49 -2.61 -13.48
CA SER A 65 -2.15 -4.04 -13.56
C SER A 65 -0.69 -4.30 -13.21
N GLU A 66 0.21 -3.42 -13.66
CA GLU A 66 1.63 -3.48 -13.32
C GLU A 66 1.87 -3.23 -11.83
N THR A 67 1.17 -2.26 -11.24
CA THR A 67 1.20 -2.02 -9.79
C THR A 67 0.78 -3.26 -9.00
N LEU A 68 -0.34 -3.90 -9.37
CA LEU A 68 -0.77 -5.15 -8.73
C LEU A 68 0.28 -6.26 -8.87
N ALA A 69 0.85 -6.43 -10.06
CA ALA A 69 1.88 -7.43 -10.31
C ALA A 69 3.13 -7.21 -9.43
N LYS A 70 3.51 -5.94 -9.17
CA LYS A 70 4.61 -5.62 -8.25
C LYS A 70 4.28 -6.02 -6.81
N VAL A 71 3.08 -5.69 -6.32
CA VAL A 71 2.65 -6.10 -4.97
C VAL A 71 2.69 -7.62 -4.82
N MET A 72 2.16 -8.35 -5.81
CA MET A 72 2.16 -9.82 -5.81
C MET A 72 3.59 -10.38 -5.78
N ALA A 73 4.49 -9.84 -6.60
CA ALA A 73 5.89 -10.28 -6.65
C ALA A 73 6.62 -10.08 -5.31
N VAL A 74 6.44 -8.92 -4.67
CA VAL A 74 7.04 -8.63 -3.37
C VAL A 74 6.46 -9.53 -2.28
N ALA A 75 5.13 -9.72 -2.24
CA ALA A 75 4.49 -10.59 -1.27
C ALA A 75 4.94 -12.06 -1.41
N ALA A 76 5.03 -12.58 -2.64
CA ALA A 76 5.54 -13.92 -2.90
C ALA A 76 7.02 -14.05 -2.48
N GLY A 77 7.85 -13.06 -2.83
CA GLY A 77 9.25 -13.00 -2.44
C GLY A 77 9.43 -12.99 -0.92
N GLN A 78 8.63 -12.21 -0.20
CA GLN A 78 8.62 -12.17 1.27
C GLN A 78 8.36 -13.56 1.85
N LYS A 79 7.35 -14.29 1.35
CA LYS A 79 7.05 -15.64 1.86
C LYS A 79 8.17 -16.63 1.61
N ARG A 80 8.83 -16.55 0.47
CA ARG A 80 10.01 -17.36 0.17
C ARG A 80 11.15 -17.07 1.15
N LEU A 81 11.43 -15.80 1.42
CA LEU A 81 12.51 -15.40 2.34
C LEU A 81 12.18 -15.79 3.79
N GLN A 82 10.96 -15.53 4.25
CA GLN A 82 10.50 -15.93 5.60
C GLN A 82 10.59 -17.44 5.80
N PHE A 83 10.30 -18.23 4.77
CA PHE A 83 10.45 -19.68 4.85
C PHE A 83 11.93 -20.10 4.92
N GLN A 84 12.78 -19.49 4.09
CA GLN A 84 14.22 -19.73 4.13
C GLN A 84 14.83 -19.38 5.50
N GLU A 85 14.46 -18.24 6.06
CA GLU A 85 14.91 -17.80 7.40
C GLU A 85 14.61 -18.86 8.47
N VAL A 86 13.43 -19.48 8.43
CA VAL A 86 13.04 -20.54 9.36
C VAL A 86 13.86 -21.82 9.11
N LEU A 87 14.09 -22.22 7.86
CA LEU A 87 14.94 -23.39 7.57
C LEU A 87 16.36 -23.18 8.11
N ASP A 88 16.92 -22.00 7.89
CA ASP A 88 18.26 -21.63 8.31
C ASP A 88 18.36 -21.53 9.85
N GLU A 89 17.38 -20.93 10.53
CA GLU A 89 17.36 -20.76 11.98
C GLU A 89 17.32 -22.10 12.74
N TYR A 90 16.65 -23.10 12.18
CA TYR A 90 16.45 -24.40 12.81
C TYR A 90 17.31 -25.52 12.20
N ASP A 91 18.28 -25.20 11.36
CA ASP A 91 19.16 -26.15 10.65
C ASP A 91 18.38 -27.29 9.95
N ILE A 92 17.23 -26.95 9.34
CA ILE A 92 16.35 -27.92 8.67
C ILE A 92 16.80 -28.09 7.21
N ASP A 93 17.33 -29.27 6.89
CA ASP A 93 17.73 -29.66 5.54
C ASP A 93 16.84 -30.82 5.03
N PHE A 94 16.26 -30.67 3.83
CA PHE A 94 15.43 -31.67 3.16
C PHE A 94 15.94 -31.96 1.75
#